data_AF-A0A530QMA6-F1
#
_entry.id   AF-A0A530QMA6-F1
#
_cell.length_a   1.000
_cell.length_b   1.000
_cell.length_c   1.000
_cell.angle_alpha   90.00
_cell.angle_beta   90.00
_cell.angle_gamma   90.00
#
_symmetry.space_group_name_H-M   'P 1'
#
loop_
_entity.id
_entity.type
_entity.pdbx_description
1 polymer ?
#
loop_
_entity_poly.entity_id
_entity_poly.type
_entity_poly.pdbx_seq_one_letter_code
_entity_poly.pdbx_strand_id
1 'polypeptide(L)'
;YRMTRLDAEAGGAPVVKSVDPLFYAAACRFDLAEGLVRIKAPGHVPFWSVSVYDRNGHNFYSFNDHTATGGVLDTVVLTPAQMIDVRRELPEELQGAIFVEAPIEEGIFVIRAFVPDDSWKPIVSRFLEQSSCELQEY
;
A
#
# COMPACT_ATOMS: atom_id res chain seq x y z
N TYR A 1 12.21 -0.28 -1.13
CA TYR A 1 11.55 -1.51 -1.62
C TYR A 1 11.01 -1.31 -3.03
N ARG A 2 10.44 -2.34 -3.68
CA ARG A 2 9.89 -2.24 -5.04
C ARG A 2 8.39 -2.48 -5.04
N MET A 3 7.64 -1.49 -5.52
CA MET A 3 6.22 -1.67 -5.86
C MET A 3 6.09 -2.42 -7.18
N THR A 4 5.30 -3.49 -7.19
CA THR A 4 5.18 -4.41 -8.33
C THR A 4 3.71 -4.59 -8.69
N ARG A 5 3.36 -4.35 -9.96
CA ARG A 5 2.03 -4.63 -10.48
C ARG A 5 1.77 -6.14 -10.53
N LEU A 6 0.56 -6.54 -10.13
CA LEU A 6 0.13 -7.94 -10.10
C LEU A 6 -0.77 -8.30 -11.29
N ASP A 7 -1.41 -7.31 -11.89
CA ASP A 7 -2.32 -7.47 -13.04
C ASP A 7 -1.59 -7.48 -14.40
N ALA A 8 -2.30 -7.93 -15.44
CA ALA A 8 -1.74 -8.11 -16.78
C ALA A 8 -1.46 -6.79 -17.51
N GLU A 9 -2.04 -5.67 -17.08
CA GLU A 9 -1.84 -4.36 -17.72
C GLU A 9 -0.44 -3.81 -17.46
N ALA A 10 0.34 -4.46 -16.60
CA ALA A 10 1.77 -4.18 -16.38
C ALA A 10 2.67 -4.48 -17.59
N GLY A 11 2.13 -4.97 -18.71
CA GLY A 11 2.88 -5.25 -19.94
C GLY A 11 3.66 -6.58 -19.92
N GLY A 12 3.23 -7.54 -19.09
CA GLY A 12 3.83 -8.87 -18.97
C GLY A 12 2.84 -9.93 -18.51
N ALA A 13 3.29 -11.18 -18.34
CA ALA A 13 2.44 -12.21 -17.76
C ALA A 13 2.07 -11.80 -16.31
N PRO A 14 0.78 -11.80 -15.94
CA PRO A 14 0.38 -11.41 -14.60
C PRO A 14 1.04 -12.30 -13.56
N VAL A 15 1.66 -11.68 -12.54
CA VAL A 15 2.38 -12.38 -11.46
C VAL A 15 1.42 -13.24 -10.63
N VAL A 16 0.18 -12.76 -10.49
CA VAL A 16 -0.92 -13.49 -9.87
C VAL A 16 -2.12 -13.37 -10.80
N LYS A 17 -2.85 -14.46 -11.03
CA LYS A 17 -4.12 -14.38 -11.75
C LYS A 17 -5.10 -13.57 -10.89
N SER A 18 -5.29 -12.28 -11.20
CA SER A 18 -6.35 -11.49 -10.59
C SER A 18 -7.68 -12.18 -10.88
N VAL A 19 -8.45 -12.47 -9.83
CA VAL A 19 -9.73 -13.17 -9.95
C VAL A 19 -10.83 -12.21 -10.41
N ASP A 20 -10.62 -10.90 -10.25
CA ASP A 20 -11.60 -9.87 -10.55
C ASP A 20 -11.10 -8.95 -11.68
N PRO A 21 -11.76 -8.93 -12.85
CA PRO A 21 -11.37 -8.09 -13.99
C PRO A 21 -11.59 -6.59 -13.74
N LEU A 22 -12.37 -6.22 -12.72
CA LEU A 22 -12.63 -4.82 -12.36
C LEU A 22 -11.63 -4.30 -11.32
N PHE A 23 -10.59 -5.04 -11.00
CA PHE A 23 -9.55 -4.59 -10.07
C PHE A 23 -8.14 -4.77 -10.63
N TYR A 24 -7.39 -3.69 -10.58
CA TYR A 24 -5.95 -3.71 -10.76
C TYR A 24 -5.26 -3.72 -9.41
N ALA A 25 -4.05 -4.25 -9.36
CA ALA A 25 -3.37 -4.43 -8.09
C ALA A 25 -1.86 -4.22 -8.19
N ALA A 26 -1.30 -3.68 -7.11
CA ALA A 26 0.13 -3.57 -6.90
C ALA A 26 0.48 -4.12 -5.52
N ALA A 27 1.67 -4.66 -5.36
CA ALA A 27 2.17 -5.13 -4.08
C ALA A 27 3.62 -4.76 -3.84
N CYS A 28 3.96 -4.61 -2.57
CA CYS A 28 5.31 -4.38 -2.10
C CYS A 28 5.61 -5.32 -0.92
N ARG A 29 6.74 -6.03 -0.99
CA ARG A 29 7.32 -6.70 0.18
C ARG A 29 8.03 -5.66 1.05
N PHE A 30 7.90 -5.78 2.36
CA PHE A 30 8.66 -5.00 3.33
C PHE A 30 9.35 -5.91 4.35
N ASP A 31 10.38 -5.37 5.00
CA ASP A 31 11.06 -5.90 6.17
C ASP A 31 11.26 -4.76 7.18
N LEU A 32 10.56 -4.83 8.30
CA LEU A 32 10.56 -3.80 9.34
C LEU A 32 11.80 -3.86 10.24
N ALA A 33 12.64 -4.89 10.11
CA ALA A 33 13.96 -4.91 10.73
C ALA A 33 14.91 -3.89 10.10
N GLU A 34 14.67 -3.48 8.85
CA GLU A 34 15.42 -2.42 8.17
C GLU A 34 14.95 -1.02 8.57
N GLY A 35 13.74 -0.88 9.13
CA GLY A 35 13.11 0.39 9.49
C GLY A 35 11.62 0.43 9.13
N LEU A 36 10.95 1.56 9.43
CA LEU A 36 9.55 1.72 9.07
C LEU A 36 9.38 1.94 7.56
N VAL A 37 8.27 1.47 7.01
CA VAL A 37 8.01 1.52 5.57
C VAL A 37 6.81 2.39 5.28
N ARG A 38 6.99 3.38 4.41
CA ARG A 38 5.93 4.27 3.95
C ARG A 38 5.45 3.87 2.57
N ILE A 39 4.14 3.77 2.42
CA ILE A 39 3.45 3.50 1.18
C ILE A 39 2.63 4.72 0.82
N LYS A 40 2.79 5.17 -0.42
CA LYS A 40 2.01 6.26 -1.00
C LYS A 40 1.41 5.83 -2.33
N ALA A 41 0.25 6.38 -2.66
CA ALA A 41 -0.23 6.43 -4.03
C ALA A 41 -0.91 7.78 -4.29
N PRO A 42 -0.29 8.68 -5.07
CA PRO A 42 -0.89 9.97 -5.37
C PRO A 42 -2.03 9.83 -6.37
N GLY A 43 -3.02 10.71 -6.25
CA GLY A 43 -4.17 10.78 -7.15
C GLY A 43 -5.43 10.15 -6.57
N HIS A 44 -6.51 10.26 -7.34
CA HIS A 44 -7.82 9.80 -6.94
C HIS A 44 -8.35 8.82 -7.99
N VAL A 45 -8.82 7.67 -7.50
CA VAL A 45 -9.53 6.65 -8.26
C VAL A 45 -10.89 6.42 -7.62
N PRO A 46 -11.86 5.80 -8.31
CA PRO A 46 -13.21 5.64 -7.79
C PRO A 46 -13.29 4.86 -6.48
N PHE A 47 -12.36 3.92 -6.28
CA PHE A 47 -12.17 3.19 -5.04
C PHE A 47 -10.77 2.57 -5.00
N TRP A 48 -10.14 2.58 -3.83
CA TRP A 48 -8.96 1.77 -3.55
C TRP A 48 -9.04 1.15 -2.16
N SER A 49 -8.41 -0.01 -2.01
CA SER A 49 -8.25 -0.69 -0.73
C SER A 49 -6.82 -1.17 -0.56
N VAL A 50 -6.46 -1.34 0.70
CA VAL A 50 -5.17 -1.85 1.13
C VAL A 50 -5.40 -3.09 1.98
N SER A 51 -4.49 -4.05 1.85
CA SER A 51 -4.38 -5.19 2.75
C SER A 51 -2.92 -5.45 3.09
N VAL A 52 -2.67 -5.79 4.35
CA VAL A 52 -1.33 -6.10 4.88
C VAL A 52 -1.31 -7.55 5.32
N TYR A 53 -0.35 -8.29 4.78
CA TYR A 53 -0.19 -9.72 4.98
C TYR A 53 1.11 -10.01 5.73
N ASP A 54 1.05 -10.97 6.65
CA ASP A 54 2.26 -11.55 7.24
C ASP A 54 2.95 -12.51 6.26
N ARG A 55 4.11 -13.04 6.66
CA ARG A 55 4.87 -14.03 5.88
C ARG A 55 4.12 -15.35 5.62
N ASN A 56 3.09 -15.66 6.42
CA ASN A 56 2.25 -16.85 6.24
C ASN A 56 1.07 -16.59 5.28
N GLY A 57 0.91 -15.35 4.81
CA GLY A 57 -0.21 -14.94 3.95
C GLY A 57 -1.48 -14.62 4.72
N HIS A 58 -1.43 -14.42 6.04
CA HIS A 58 -2.58 -13.96 6.82
C HIS A 58 -2.75 -12.45 6.66
N ASN A 59 -3.94 -12.05 6.23
CA ASN A 59 -4.34 -10.65 6.23
C ASN A 59 -4.70 -10.22 7.66
N PHE A 60 -3.86 -9.38 8.27
CA PHE A 60 -4.07 -8.92 9.64
C PHE A 60 -4.56 -7.47 9.72
N TYR A 61 -4.49 -6.72 8.61
CA TYR A 61 -4.94 -5.34 8.57
C TYR A 61 -5.41 -4.94 7.16
N SER A 62 -6.53 -4.22 7.09
CA SER A 62 -7.08 -3.72 5.83
C SER A 62 -7.82 -2.41 6.04
N PHE A 63 -7.75 -1.52 5.05
CA PHE A 63 -8.45 -0.24 5.04
C PHE A 63 -8.68 0.22 3.60
N ASN A 64 -9.37 1.34 3.42
CA ASN A 64 -9.69 1.88 2.10
C ASN A 64 -9.73 3.42 2.11
N ASP A 65 -9.98 3.98 0.93
CA ASP A 65 -10.14 5.41 0.69
C ASP A 65 -11.17 6.09 1.59
N HIS A 66 -12.28 5.43 1.95
CA HIS A 66 -13.29 5.99 2.85
C HIS A 66 -12.83 6.13 4.29
N THR A 67 -11.85 5.33 4.71
CA THR A 67 -11.24 5.41 6.05
C THR A 67 -10.00 6.29 6.09
N ALA A 68 -9.46 6.68 4.93
CA ALA A 68 -8.25 7.47 4.83
C ALA A 68 -8.51 8.97 4.84
N THR A 69 -7.63 9.72 5.50
CA THR A 69 -7.70 11.18 5.54
C THR A 69 -7.62 11.75 4.13
N GLY A 70 -8.69 12.41 3.68
CA GLY A 70 -8.78 12.99 2.33
C GLY A 70 -8.84 11.96 1.20
N GLY A 71 -9.03 10.67 1.48
CA GLY A 71 -9.06 9.60 0.48
C GLY A 71 -7.74 9.36 -0.25
N VAL A 72 -6.63 9.87 0.31
CA VAL A 72 -5.28 9.72 -0.25
C VAL A 72 -4.58 8.56 0.45
N LEU A 73 -3.91 7.71 -0.34
CA LEU A 73 -3.08 6.65 0.24
C LEU A 73 -1.76 7.25 0.71
N ASP A 74 -1.63 7.41 2.03
CA ASP A 74 -0.39 7.70 2.74
C ASP A 74 -0.38 6.90 4.03
N THR A 75 0.49 5.90 4.11
CA THR A 75 0.44 4.89 5.16
C THR A 75 1.84 4.49 5.57
N VAL A 76 2.04 4.36 6.87
CA VAL A 76 3.29 3.87 7.46
C VAL A 76 3.02 2.54 8.14
N VAL A 77 3.78 1.51 7.75
CA VAL A 77 3.81 0.22 8.43
C VAL A 77 5.06 0.19 9.30
N LEU A 78 4.87 -0.14 10.57
CA LEU A 78 5.93 -0.13 11.58
C LEU A 78 5.61 -1.09 12.72
N THR A 79 6.64 -1.51 13.45
CA THR A 79 6.46 -2.34 14.65
C THR A 79 5.91 -1.50 15.81
N PRO A 80 5.27 -2.12 16.82
CA PRO A 80 4.87 -1.41 18.04
C PRO A 80 6.03 -0.71 18.74
N ALA A 81 7.25 -1.26 18.66
CA ALA A 81 8.45 -0.64 19.20
C ALA A 81 8.82 0.65 18.45
N GLN A 82 8.87 0.61 17.12
CA GLN A 82 9.10 1.80 16.28
C GLN A 82 8.01 2.87 16.49
N MET A 83 6.75 2.46 16.74
CA MET A 83 5.65 3.41 17.00
C MET A 83 5.86 4.21 18.29
N ILE A 84 6.54 3.64 19.29
CA ILE A 84 6.90 4.39 20.51
C ILE A 84 7.81 5.56 20.14
N ASP A 85 8.78 5.33 19.26
CA ASP A 85 9.72 6.37 18.87
C ASP A 85 9.03 7.44 18.00
N VAL A 86 8.17 7.04 17.04
CA VAL A 86 7.31 7.95 16.25
C VAL A 86 6.42 8.83 17.13
N ARG A 87 5.89 8.30 18.24
CA ARG A 87 5.04 9.07 19.16
C ARG A 87 5.81 10.12 19.97
N ARG A 88 7.13 9.96 20.13
CA ARG A 88 7.95 10.96 20.86
C ARG A 88 8.13 12.23 20.04
N GLU A 89 8.35 12.07 18.74
CA GLU A 89 8.55 13.17 17.81
C GLU A 89 7.97 12.76 16.45
N LEU A 90 6.71 13.13 16.19
CA LEU A 90 6.06 12.83 14.92
C LEU A 90 6.60 13.77 13.83
N PRO A 91 7.30 13.25 12.79
CA PRO A 91 7.80 14.08 11.70
C PRO A 91 6.66 14.79 10.98
N GLU A 92 6.88 16.04 10.56
CA GLU A 92 5.86 16.82 9.86
C GLU A 92 5.40 16.12 8.57
N GLU A 93 6.31 15.44 7.86
CA GLU A 93 5.96 14.73 6.63
C GLU A 93 5.06 13.51 6.88
N LEU A 94 4.97 12.98 8.10
CA LEU A 94 4.12 11.84 8.45
C LEU A 94 2.77 12.27 9.06
N GLN A 95 2.54 13.57 9.20
CA GLN A 95 1.25 14.07 9.69
C GLN A 95 0.13 13.70 8.73
N GLY A 96 -0.95 13.12 9.28
CA GLY A 96 -2.11 12.67 8.49
C GLY A 96 -1.95 11.30 7.84
N ALA A 97 -0.77 10.66 7.92
CA ALA A 97 -0.58 9.29 7.48
C ALA A 97 -1.33 8.31 8.41
N ILE A 98 -1.80 7.21 7.84
CA ILE A 98 -2.32 6.08 8.62
C ILE A 98 -1.14 5.28 9.15
N PHE A 99 -1.10 5.04 10.45
CA PHE A 99 -0.10 4.17 11.07
C PHE A 99 -0.66 2.76 11.27
N VAL A 100 0.03 1.78 10.72
CA VAL A 100 -0.29 0.35 10.85
C VAL A 100 0.76 -0.30 11.73
N GLU A 101 0.40 -0.52 13.00
CA GLU A 101 1.23 -1.28 13.93
C GLU A 101 1.18 -2.77 13.57
N ALA A 102 2.31 -3.29 13.11
CA ALA A 102 2.46 -4.66 12.62
C ALA A 102 3.40 -5.43 13.57
N PRO A 103 2.91 -6.41 14.36
CA PRO A 103 3.75 -7.20 15.26
C PRO A 103 4.50 -8.32 14.50
N ILE A 104 5.11 -7.97 13.37
CA ILE A 104 5.84 -8.84 12.44
C ILE A 104 7.06 -8.09 11.92
N GLU A 105 8.06 -8.83 11.42
CA GLU A 105 9.22 -8.23 10.74
C GLU A 105 8.95 -8.12 9.24
N GLU A 106 8.62 -9.24 8.59
CA GLU A 106 8.44 -9.29 7.13
C GLU A 106 6.98 -9.47 6.74
N GLY A 107 6.57 -8.80 5.66
CA GLY A 107 5.22 -8.92 5.13
C GLY A 107 5.06 -8.37 3.72
N ILE A 108 3.81 -8.38 3.26
CA ILE A 108 3.42 -7.87 1.96
C ILE A 108 2.28 -6.88 2.13
N PHE A 109 2.44 -5.71 1.53
CA PHE A 109 1.39 -4.72 1.35
C PHE A 109 0.79 -4.87 -0.04
N VAL A 110 -0.54 -4.90 -0.15
CA VAL A 110 -1.25 -5.01 -1.43
C VAL A 110 -2.24 -3.86 -1.56
N ILE A 111 -2.14 -3.12 -2.66
CA ILE A 111 -3.10 -2.10 -3.09
C ILE A 111 -3.99 -2.72 -4.16
N ARG A 112 -5.30 -2.58 -4.03
CA ARG A 112 -6.28 -2.90 -5.07
C ARG A 112 -7.08 -1.66 -5.42
N ALA A 113 -7.18 -1.35 -6.71
CA ALA A 113 -7.93 -0.19 -7.20
C ALA A 113 -9.01 -0.63 -8.19
N PHE A 114 -10.22 -0.07 -8.03
CA PHE A 114 -11.39 -0.42 -8.82
C PHE A 114 -11.37 0.28 -10.19
N VAL A 115 -11.71 -0.48 -11.22
CA VAL A 115 -11.82 -0.06 -12.62
C VAL A 115 -13.29 -0.23 -13.04
N PRO A 116 -14.13 0.82 -12.94
CA PRO A 116 -15.56 0.71 -13.26
C PRO A 116 -15.84 0.28 -14.71
N ASP A 117 -15.06 0.82 -15.64
CA ASP A 117 -15.18 0.59 -17.08
C ASP A 117 -13.85 0.91 -17.80
N ASP A 118 -13.80 0.66 -19.11
CA ASP A 118 -12.58 0.81 -19.92
C ASP A 118 -12.00 2.24 -19.91
N SER A 119 -12.83 3.27 -19.72
CA SER A 119 -12.37 4.66 -19.69
C SER A 119 -11.51 4.98 -18.46
N TRP A 120 -11.66 4.18 -17.39
CA TRP A 120 -10.90 4.33 -16.15
C TRP A 120 -9.55 3.61 -16.15
N LYS A 121 -9.33 2.65 -17.07
CA LYS A 121 -8.10 1.85 -17.12
C LYS A 121 -6.80 2.67 -17.10
N PRO A 122 -6.67 3.77 -17.88
CA PRO A 122 -5.44 4.57 -17.85
C PRO A 122 -5.25 5.33 -16.53
N ILE A 123 -6.34 5.76 -15.90
CA ILE A 123 -6.31 6.53 -14.65
C ILE A 123 -5.89 5.61 -13.50
N VAL A 124 -6.52 4.44 -13.39
CA VAL A 124 -6.21 3.44 -12.37
C VAL A 124 -4.80 2.87 -12.55
N SER A 125 -4.38 2.66 -13.80
CA SER A 125 -3.02 2.20 -14.08
C SER A 125 -1.98 3.21 -13.61
N ARG A 126 -2.18 4.50 -13.92
CA ARG A 126 -1.29 5.58 -13.46
C ARG A 126 -1.24 5.69 -11.93
N PHE A 127 -2.39 5.59 -11.26
CA PHE A 127 -2.46 5.60 -9.79
C PHE A 127 -1.55 4.54 -9.16
N LEU A 128 -1.62 3.31 -9.67
CA LEU A 128 -0.79 2.21 -9.19
C LEU A 128 0.69 2.32 -9.65
N GLU A 129 0.96 2.86 -10.84
CA GLU A 129 2.33 3.12 -11.32
C GLU A 129 3.06 4.20 -10.51
N GLN A 130 2.32 5.21 -10.05
CA GLN A 130 2.86 6.29 -9.22
C GLN A 130 2.92 5.91 -7.73
N SER A 131 2.44 4.73 -7.37
CA SER A 131 2.52 4.27 -5.98
C SER A 131 3.96 3.89 -5.61
N SER A 132 4.38 4.30 -4.40
CA SER A 132 5.72 4.09 -3.89
C SER A 132 5.72 3.25 -2.62
N CYS A 133 6.87 2.62 -2.35
CA CYS A 133 7.10 1.78 -1.18
C CYS A 133 8.53 1.98 -0.71
N GLU A 134 8.69 2.85 0.27
CA GLU A 134 9.97 3.42 0.65
C GLU A 134 10.27 3.10 2.10
N LEU A 135 11.47 2.59 2.34
CA LEU A 135 12.04 2.57 3.68
C LEU A 135 12.21 4.03 4.10
N GLN A 136 11.77 4.37 5.30
CA GLN A 136 12.09 5.67 5.87
C GLN A 136 13.16 5.47 6.93
N GLU A 137 14.13 6.37 6.94
CA GLU A 137 15.07 6.47 8.04
C GLU A 137 14.32 7.05 9.23
N TYR A 138 14.37 6.33 10.35
CA TYR A 138 13.81 6.74 11.63
C TYR A 138 14.85 6.50 12.73
#